data_AF-A0A1F2QJM7-F1
#
_entry.id   AF-A0A1F2QJM7-F1
#
_cell.length_a   1.000
_cell.length_b   1.000
_cell.length_c   1.000
_cell.angle_alpha   90.00
_cell.angle_beta   90.00
_cell.angle_gamma   90.00
#
_symmetry.space_group_name_H-M   'P 1'
#
loop_
_entity.id
_entity.type
_entity.pdbx_description
1 polymer ?
#
loop_
_entity_poly.entity_id
_entity_poly.type
_entity_poly.pdbx_seq_one_letter_code
_entity_poly.pdbx_strand_id
1 'polypeptide(L)'
;MAKAFELLKPGVAVDAKRTHNLDPNKDYTSDPNCLSCHATGYGQPGGFVSAAKTPALAGVQCEVCHGPGAGYLKPNMMSLQNKEYKRKDLVAAGMVIPSAQVCQSCHNEKSAFFQPFDYEARKRQGTHVHQPLKYPHE
;
A
#
# COMPACT_ATOMS: atom_id res chain seq x y z
N MET A 1 -6.89 4.12 2.38
CA MET A 1 -5.41 4.12 2.37
C MET A 1 -4.83 4.77 1.11
N ALA A 2 -5.49 4.73 -0.05
CA ALA A 2 -5.01 5.36 -1.30
C ALA A 2 -4.65 6.86 -1.18
N LYS A 3 -5.31 7.62 -0.30
CA LYS A 3 -5.03 9.05 -0.05
C LYS A 3 -3.94 9.29 1.01
N ALA A 4 -3.21 8.26 1.46
CA ALA A 4 -2.19 8.42 2.51
C ALA A 4 -1.15 9.49 2.15
N PHE A 5 -0.67 9.52 0.91
CA PHE A 5 0.31 10.51 0.43
C PHE A 5 -0.15 11.96 0.61
N GLU A 6 -1.45 12.23 0.47
CA GLU A 6 -2.00 13.59 0.60
C GLU A 6 -1.79 14.18 1.99
N LEU A 7 -1.71 13.33 3.04
CA LEU A 7 -1.44 13.77 4.41
C LEU A 7 -0.06 14.40 4.57
N LEU A 8 0.87 14.10 3.66
CA LEU A 8 2.24 14.61 3.70
C LEU A 8 2.37 16.05 3.17
N LYS A 9 1.36 16.55 2.46
CA LYS A 9 1.37 17.90 1.89
C LYS A 9 1.29 18.98 2.98
N PRO A 10 1.90 20.16 2.75
CA PRO A 10 1.72 21.32 3.61
C PRO A 10 0.24 21.67 3.81
N GLY A 11 -0.13 22.08 5.01
CA GLY A 11 -1.49 22.52 5.35
C GLY A 11 -2.54 21.41 5.48
N VAL A 12 -2.19 20.14 5.24
CA VAL A 12 -3.09 19.00 5.44
C VAL A 12 -2.93 18.40 6.83
N ALA A 13 -4.05 18.02 7.46
CA ALA A 13 -4.09 17.36 8.78
C ALA A 13 -3.36 18.17 9.87
N VAL A 14 -3.53 19.49 9.87
CA VAL A 14 -2.81 20.46 10.70
C VAL A 14 -2.84 20.08 12.19
N ASP A 15 -4.02 19.81 12.75
CA ASP A 15 -4.15 19.53 14.18
C ASP A 15 -3.50 18.20 14.55
N ALA A 16 -3.64 17.18 13.70
CA ALA A 16 -2.97 15.90 13.90
C ALA A 16 -1.44 16.07 13.88
N LYS A 17 -0.89 16.82 12.91
CA LYS A 17 0.55 17.11 12.85
C LYS A 17 1.05 17.81 14.10
N ARG A 18 0.33 18.84 14.58
CA ARG A 18 0.68 19.56 15.81
C ARG A 18 0.69 18.66 17.05
N THR A 19 -0.33 17.82 17.22
CA THR A 19 -0.42 16.87 18.34
C THR A 19 0.77 15.89 18.37
N HIS A 20 1.35 15.60 17.22
CA HIS A 20 2.49 14.69 17.07
C HIS A 20 3.83 15.41 16.83
N ASN A 21 3.94 16.70 17.19
CA ASN A 21 5.15 17.52 17.07
C ASN A 21 5.72 17.62 15.65
N LEU A 22 4.85 17.54 14.63
CA LEU A 22 5.19 17.74 13.23
C LEU A 22 4.81 19.16 12.80
N ASP A 23 5.66 19.81 12.00
CA ASP A 23 5.36 21.10 11.39
C ASP A 23 4.24 20.93 10.34
N PRO A 24 3.06 21.57 10.50
CA PRO A 24 1.96 21.47 9.54
C PRO A 24 2.24 22.11 8.18
N ASN A 25 3.21 23.04 8.10
CA ASN A 25 3.55 23.76 6.88
C ASN A 25 4.73 23.13 6.13
N LYS A 26 5.47 22.22 6.77
CA LYS A 26 6.53 21.46 6.11
C LYS A 26 5.95 20.51 5.07
N ASP A 27 6.63 20.41 3.94
CA ASP A 27 6.37 19.40 2.92
C ASP A 27 7.11 18.10 3.24
N TYR A 28 6.35 17.04 3.56
CA TYR A 28 6.90 15.70 3.83
C TYR A 28 6.81 14.77 2.60
N THR A 29 6.34 15.25 1.45
CA THR A 29 6.14 14.42 0.24
C THR A 29 7.45 13.93 -0.41
N SER A 30 8.59 14.38 0.11
CA SER A 30 9.93 13.93 -0.27
C SER A 30 10.71 13.33 0.91
N ASP A 31 10.12 13.25 2.11
CA ASP A 31 10.80 12.76 3.31
C ASP A 31 10.84 11.22 3.30
N PRO A 32 12.02 10.57 3.23
CA PRO A 32 12.14 9.12 3.18
C PRO A 32 11.46 8.41 4.35
N ASN A 33 11.42 9.03 5.53
CA ASN A 33 10.79 8.46 6.73
C ASN A 33 9.26 8.42 6.61
N CYS A 34 8.68 9.32 5.80
CA CYS A 34 7.24 9.34 5.55
C CYS A 34 6.89 8.47 4.33
N LEU A 35 7.72 8.50 3.30
CA LEU A 35 7.48 7.79 2.04
C LEU A 35 7.50 6.26 2.18
N SER A 36 8.20 5.72 3.18
CA SER A 36 8.19 4.28 3.48
C SER A 36 6.79 3.71 3.73
N CYS A 37 5.85 4.54 4.21
CA CYS A 37 4.49 4.12 4.53
C CYS A 37 3.42 4.80 3.66
N HIS A 38 3.77 5.89 2.97
CA HIS A 38 2.81 6.74 2.24
C HIS A 38 2.92 6.65 0.72
N ALA A 39 3.79 5.79 0.19
CA ALA A 39 3.93 5.55 -1.23
C ALA A 39 4.11 4.06 -1.56
N THR A 40 3.74 3.66 -2.77
CA THR A 40 3.89 2.29 -3.24
C THR A 40 5.32 2.01 -3.65
N GLY A 41 5.95 1.02 -3.01
CA GLY A 41 7.27 0.53 -3.40
C GLY A 41 8.41 1.52 -3.21
N TYR A 42 8.30 2.51 -2.32
CA TYR A 42 9.41 3.44 -2.07
C TYR A 42 10.70 2.69 -1.69
N GLY A 43 11.81 3.03 -2.37
CA GLY A 43 13.09 2.35 -2.20
C GLY A 43 13.19 0.95 -2.83
N GLN A 44 12.15 0.48 -3.53
CA GLN A 44 12.14 -0.80 -4.25
C GLN A 44 12.28 -0.59 -5.77
N PRO A 45 12.83 -1.59 -6.51
CA PRO A 45 12.88 -1.54 -7.97
C PRO A 45 11.49 -1.33 -8.59
N GLY A 46 11.37 -0.33 -9.47
CA GLY A 46 10.10 0.02 -10.12
C GLY A 46 9.08 0.75 -9.24
N GLY A 47 9.42 1.08 -8.00
CA GLY A 47 8.53 1.75 -7.06
C GLY A 47 8.54 3.28 -7.14
N PHE A 48 7.90 3.92 -6.15
CA PHE A 48 7.77 5.38 -6.10
C PHE A 48 9.12 6.09 -6.01
N VAL A 49 9.34 7.07 -6.89
CA VAL A 49 10.52 7.94 -6.91
C VAL A 49 10.16 9.36 -6.48
N SER A 50 9.14 9.95 -7.09
CA SER A 50 8.61 11.26 -6.72
C SER A 50 7.23 11.47 -7.33
N ALA A 51 6.47 12.44 -6.82
CA ALA A 51 5.16 12.78 -7.39
C ALA A 51 5.24 13.23 -8.87
N ALA A 52 6.40 13.76 -9.31
CA ALA A 52 6.61 14.17 -10.70
C ALA A 52 6.96 12.99 -11.62
N LYS A 53 7.77 12.02 -11.15
CA LYS A 53 8.25 10.90 -11.98
C LYS A 53 7.30 9.72 -11.98
N THR A 54 6.70 9.42 -10.83
CA THR A 54 5.86 8.24 -10.61
C THR A 54 4.56 8.63 -9.89
N PRO A 55 3.74 9.54 -10.44
CA PRO A 55 2.52 10.01 -9.78
C PRO A 55 1.54 8.87 -9.46
N ALA A 56 1.50 7.83 -10.31
CA ALA A 56 0.63 6.66 -10.12
C ALA A 56 1.00 5.81 -8.90
N LEU A 57 2.22 5.94 -8.37
CA LEU A 57 2.70 5.20 -7.20
C LEU A 57 2.61 6.04 -5.91
N ALA A 58 2.05 7.25 -5.98
CA ALA A 58 1.73 8.02 -4.80
C ALA A 58 0.59 7.35 -4.01
N GLY A 59 0.79 7.20 -2.70
CA GLY A 59 -0.20 6.57 -1.81
C GLY A 59 0.00 5.07 -1.67
N VAL A 60 -0.81 4.47 -0.80
CA VAL A 60 -0.82 3.02 -0.56
C VAL A 60 -1.78 2.38 -1.56
N GLN A 61 -1.22 1.67 -2.54
CA GLN A 61 -1.96 0.99 -3.61
C GLN A 61 -1.95 -0.54 -3.47
N CYS A 62 -2.51 -1.25 -4.44
CA CYS A 62 -2.63 -2.71 -4.48
C CYS A 62 -1.32 -3.43 -4.12
N GLU A 63 -0.22 -2.95 -4.70
CA GLU A 63 1.09 -3.61 -4.64
C GLU A 63 1.78 -3.46 -3.28
N VAL A 64 1.31 -2.54 -2.42
CA VAL A 64 1.80 -2.47 -1.02
C VAL A 64 1.43 -3.73 -0.25
N CYS A 65 0.22 -4.25 -0.49
CA CYS A 65 -0.26 -5.46 0.18
C CYS A 65 0.01 -6.73 -0.63
N HIS A 66 -0.11 -6.64 -1.96
CA HIS A 66 -0.11 -7.78 -2.87
C HIS A 66 1.19 -7.99 -3.66
N GLY A 67 2.23 -7.19 -3.41
CA GLY A 67 3.49 -7.26 -4.15
C GLY A 67 3.41 -6.65 -5.55
N PRO A 68 4.54 -6.58 -6.28
CA PRO A 68 4.62 -5.92 -7.59
C PRO A 68 3.85 -6.69 -8.67
N GLY A 69 2.91 -6.01 -9.32
CA GLY A 69 1.96 -6.60 -10.27
C GLY A 69 2.56 -7.05 -11.60
N ALA A 70 3.74 -6.54 -11.95
CA ALA A 70 4.39 -6.80 -13.24
C ALA A 70 4.61 -8.31 -13.53
N GLY A 71 4.73 -9.12 -12.49
CA GLY A 71 4.91 -10.57 -12.60
C GLY A 71 3.63 -11.32 -12.91
N TYR A 72 2.53 -11.01 -12.21
CA TYR A 72 1.32 -11.83 -12.16
C TYR A 72 0.09 -11.21 -12.87
N LEU A 73 0.12 -9.92 -13.24
CA LEU A 73 -0.94 -9.23 -13.99
C LEU A 73 -0.69 -9.25 -15.51
N LYS A 74 -0.29 -10.40 -16.05
CA LYS A 74 0.01 -10.58 -17.48
C LYS A 74 -1.18 -11.19 -18.22
N PRO A 75 -1.30 -10.99 -19.55
CA PRO A 75 -2.38 -11.58 -20.35
C PRO A 75 -2.53 -13.10 -20.16
N ASN A 76 -1.43 -13.84 -20.02
CA ASN A 76 -1.41 -15.29 -19.80
C ASN A 76 -1.49 -15.72 -18.33
N MET A 77 -1.61 -14.79 -17.38
CA MET A 77 -1.73 -15.06 -15.93
C MET A 77 -3.06 -14.50 -15.40
N MET A 78 -3.05 -13.58 -14.43
CA MET A 78 -4.27 -12.92 -13.98
C MET A 78 -4.61 -11.78 -14.93
N SER A 79 -5.60 -12.00 -15.80
CA SER A 79 -6.11 -10.98 -16.71
C SER A 79 -7.58 -11.21 -17.05
N LEU A 80 -8.19 -10.26 -17.77
CA LEU A 80 -9.54 -10.48 -18.31
C LEU A 80 -9.56 -11.50 -19.45
N GLN A 81 -8.41 -11.75 -20.07
CA GLN A 81 -8.21 -12.71 -21.16
C GLN A 81 -7.98 -14.14 -20.65
N ASN A 82 -7.33 -14.30 -19.49
CA ASN A 82 -7.14 -15.58 -18.84
C ASN A 82 -7.87 -15.61 -17.48
N LYS A 83 -9.00 -16.31 -17.46
CA LYS A 83 -9.85 -16.49 -16.27
C LYS A 83 -9.59 -17.82 -15.55
N GLU A 84 -8.64 -18.63 -16.01
CA GLU A 84 -8.35 -19.97 -15.49
C GLU A 84 -6.92 -20.05 -14.93
N TYR A 85 -6.46 -19.00 -14.24
CA TYR A 85 -5.18 -19.00 -13.56
C TYR A 85 -5.25 -19.74 -12.22
N LYS A 86 -4.13 -20.32 -11.78
CA LYS A 86 -3.98 -20.92 -10.45
C LYS A 86 -3.32 -19.93 -9.50
N ARG A 87 -3.81 -19.85 -8.27
CA ARG A 87 -3.30 -18.88 -7.28
C ARG A 87 -1.82 -19.13 -6.99
N LYS A 88 -1.42 -20.40 -6.90
CA LYS A 88 -0.02 -20.78 -6.67
C LYS A 88 0.94 -20.24 -7.73
N ASP A 89 0.51 -20.17 -8.99
CA ASP A 89 1.35 -19.71 -10.10
C ASP A 89 1.55 -18.19 -10.03
N LEU A 90 0.52 -17.47 -9.59
CA LEU A 90 0.60 -16.02 -9.35
C LEU A 90 1.53 -15.71 -8.17
N VAL A 91 1.46 -16.51 -7.10
CA VAL A 91 2.38 -16.38 -5.95
C VAL A 91 3.82 -16.65 -6.37
N ALA A 92 4.05 -17.69 -7.17
CA ALA A 92 5.37 -17.97 -7.76
C ALA A 92 5.85 -16.83 -8.68
N ALA A 93 4.93 -16.10 -9.31
CA ALA A 93 5.21 -14.91 -10.11
C ALA A 93 5.34 -13.60 -9.31
N GLY A 94 5.33 -13.67 -7.96
CA GLY A 94 5.58 -12.53 -7.08
C GLY A 94 4.34 -11.92 -6.40
N MET A 95 3.15 -12.51 -6.59
CA MET A 95 1.96 -12.09 -5.84
C MET A 95 2.10 -12.46 -4.36
N VAL A 96 1.81 -11.50 -3.49
CA VAL A 96 1.76 -11.70 -2.05
C VAL A 96 0.32 -11.90 -1.62
N ILE A 97 0.09 -12.94 -0.82
CA ILE A 97 -1.16 -13.09 -0.06
C ILE A 97 -0.97 -12.31 1.24
N PRO A 98 -1.69 -11.20 1.45
CA PRO A 98 -1.47 -10.33 2.60
C PRO A 98 -1.70 -11.06 3.92
N SER A 99 -0.82 -10.80 4.89
CA SER A 99 -0.94 -11.23 6.28
C SER A 99 -0.79 -10.04 7.22
N ALA A 100 -0.96 -10.22 8.53
CA ALA A 100 -0.83 -9.14 9.51
C ALA A 100 0.49 -8.37 9.39
N GLN A 101 1.57 -9.06 9.00
CA GLN A 101 2.91 -8.50 8.82
C GLN A 101 2.94 -7.35 7.81
N VAL A 102 2.17 -7.43 6.71
CA VAL A 102 2.19 -6.34 5.70
C VAL A 102 1.57 -5.07 6.26
N CYS A 103 0.53 -5.20 7.07
CA CYS A 103 -0.08 -4.06 7.76
C CYS A 103 0.89 -3.47 8.79
N GLN A 104 1.56 -4.32 9.56
CA GLN A 104 2.53 -3.94 10.58
C GLN A 104 3.82 -3.34 10.01
N SER A 105 4.09 -3.48 8.71
CA SER A 105 5.20 -2.76 8.06
C SER A 105 5.07 -1.23 8.16
N CYS A 106 3.83 -0.74 8.27
CA CYS A 106 3.51 0.69 8.39
C CYS A 106 2.83 1.01 9.74
N HIS A 107 1.97 0.12 10.23
CA HIS A 107 1.31 0.24 11.53
C HIS A 107 2.20 -0.26 12.67
N ASN A 108 3.32 0.43 12.87
CA ASN A 108 4.32 0.16 13.91
C ASN A 108 4.84 1.46 14.54
N GLU A 109 5.72 1.31 15.52
CA GLU A 109 6.31 2.39 16.32
C GLU A 109 7.12 3.41 15.51
N LYS A 110 7.52 3.11 14.26
CA LYS A 110 8.21 4.07 13.39
C LYS A 110 7.26 5.14 12.86
N SER A 111 5.95 4.89 12.90
CA SER A 111 4.95 5.89 12.55
C SER A 111 4.84 6.93 13.66
N ALA A 112 4.97 8.21 13.33
CA ALA A 112 4.73 9.30 14.26
C ALA A 112 3.32 9.25 14.89
N PHE A 113 2.36 8.61 14.21
CA PHE A 113 0.97 8.44 14.61
C PHE A 113 0.67 7.01 15.11
N PHE A 114 1.69 6.28 15.57
CA PHE A 114 1.50 4.90 16.02
C PHE A 114 0.42 4.80 17.09
N GLN A 115 -0.45 3.83 16.92
CA GLN A 115 -1.44 3.37 17.88
C GLN A 115 -1.40 1.84 17.87
N PRO A 116 -1.68 1.17 19.00
CA PRO A 116 -1.77 -0.28 19.04
C PRO A 116 -2.64 -0.82 17.90
N PHE A 117 -2.09 -1.72 17.10
CA PHE A 117 -2.73 -2.21 15.88
C PHE A 117 -3.36 -3.59 16.11
N ASP A 118 -4.68 -3.62 16.25
CA ASP A 118 -5.47 -4.87 16.23
C ASP A 118 -5.81 -5.25 14.78
N TYR A 119 -5.05 -6.21 14.24
CA TYR A 119 -5.23 -6.72 12.88
C TYR A 119 -6.62 -7.32 12.64
N GLU A 120 -7.12 -8.14 13.58
CA GLU A 120 -8.40 -8.84 13.39
C GLU A 120 -9.57 -7.87 13.45
N ALA A 121 -9.54 -6.87 14.34
CA ALA A 121 -10.53 -5.80 14.36
C ALA A 121 -10.47 -4.94 13.10
N ARG A 122 -9.28 -4.56 12.63
CA ARG A 122 -9.12 -3.75 11.41
C ARG A 122 -9.55 -4.49 10.15
N LYS A 123 -9.26 -5.79 10.05
CA LYS A 123 -9.71 -6.64 8.95
C LYS A 123 -11.25 -6.64 8.83
N ARG A 124 -11.96 -6.66 9.97
CA ARG A 124 -13.44 -6.59 10.01
C ARG A 124 -14.03 -5.24 9.58
N GLN A 125 -13.28 -4.15 9.70
CA GLN A 125 -13.71 -2.83 9.22
C GLN A 125 -13.59 -2.69 7.69
N GLY A 126 -12.94 -3.66 7.03
CA GLY A 126 -12.72 -3.68 5.60
C GLY A 126 -11.51 -2.84 5.19
N THR A 127 -10.64 -3.43 4.37
CA THR A 127 -9.51 -2.74 3.73
C THR A 127 -9.89 -2.28 2.33
N HIS A 128 -10.59 -3.15 1.59
CA HIS A 128 -11.23 -2.91 0.30
C HIS A 128 -12.30 -4.00 0.09
N VAL A 129 -13.10 -3.87 -0.96
CA VAL A 129 -14.11 -4.89 -1.29
C VAL A 129 -13.41 -6.17 -1.76
N HIS A 130 -13.62 -7.27 -1.04
CA HIS A 130 -13.22 -8.60 -1.49
C HIS A 130 -14.42 -9.24 -2.21
N GLN A 131 -14.35 -9.32 -3.53
CA GLN A 131 -15.36 -10.04 -4.30
C GLN A 131 -15.03 -11.54 -4.33
N PRO A 132 -16.02 -12.43 -4.14
CA PRO A 132 -15.80 -13.85 -4.27
C PRO A 132 -15.37 -14.17 -5.71
N LEU A 133 -14.37 -15.04 -5.85
CA LEU A 133 -13.91 -15.46 -7.16
C LEU A 133 -15.02 -16.27 -7.83
N LYS A 134 -15.40 -15.87 -9.05
CA LYS A 134 -16.43 -16.53 -9.84
C LYS A 134 -15.97 -17.89 -10.40
N TYR A 135 -14.67 -18.07 -10.56
CA TYR A 135 -14.06 -19.26 -11.12
C TYR A 135 -13.20 -19.98 -10.07
N PRO A 136 -13.06 -21.30 -10.14
CA PRO A 136 -12.16 -22.04 -9.27
C PRO A 136 -10.71 -21.69 -9.63
N HIS A 137 -10.01 -21.03 -8.71
CA HIS A 137 -8.60 -20.71 -8.81
C HIS A 137 -7.89 -21.43 -7.65
N GLU A 138 -7.57 -22.71 -7.86
CA GLU A 138 -6.77 -23.53 -6.92
C GLU A 138 -5.36 -22.94 -6.73
#